data_AF-A0A1B7W4I2-F1
#
_entry.id   AF-A0A1B7W4I2-F1
#
_cell.length_a   1.000
_cell.length_b   1.000
_cell.length_c   1.000
_cell.angle_alpha   90.00
_cell.angle_beta   90.00
_cell.angle_gamma   90.00
#
_symmetry.space_group_name_H-M   'P 1'
#
loop_
_entity.id
_entity.type
_entity.pdbx_description
1 polymer ?
#
loop_
_entity_poly.entity_id
_entity_poly.type
_entity_poly.pdbx_seq_one_letter_code
_entity_poly.pdbx_strand_id
1 'polypeptide(L)'
;MEPAMQCTGDAFYGCSRTSSSSNYLNPIQSAALRTAKSFSFKYGRVEVRAKLPRGDWIWPAIWLLPRWAEYGQWPMSGEIDIMESRGNAPGYAYHGSDYFGSTLHWGPYYPQDPFQKTRVEYQLPPGKKISFFFFFFFFFFFFFFFFFF
;
A
#
# COMPACT_ATOMS: atom_id res chain seq x y z
N MET A 1 19.16 10.92 1.33
CA MET A 1 17.85 11.52 1.03
C MET A 1 16.86 10.38 1.06
N GLU A 2 15.80 10.45 1.86
CA GLU A 2 14.70 9.49 1.77
C GLU A 2 13.39 10.14 2.23
N PRO A 3 12.58 10.70 1.34
CA PRO A 3 11.15 10.91 1.54
C PRO A 3 10.44 9.77 0.78
N ALA A 4 10.86 8.55 1.13
CA ALA A 4 10.35 7.22 0.77
C ALA A 4 9.82 6.90 -0.64
N MET A 5 10.57 6.80 -1.75
CA MET A 5 11.79 7.42 -2.24
C MET A 5 11.42 8.03 -3.58
N GLN A 6 11.10 9.32 -3.57
CA GLN A 6 10.86 10.25 -4.70
C GLN A 6 9.80 9.90 -5.77
N CYS A 7 9.61 8.65 -6.19
CA CYS A 7 8.52 8.20 -7.05
C CYS A 7 8.19 6.72 -6.80
N THR A 8 7.23 6.16 -7.53
CA THR A 8 6.79 4.75 -7.38
C THR A 8 7.87 3.75 -7.82
N GLY A 9 8.81 4.18 -8.67
CA GLY A 9 10.00 3.44 -9.06
C GLY A 9 10.84 4.29 -10.01
N ASP A 10 12.12 4.40 -9.74
CA ASP A 10 13.10 5.18 -10.52
C ASP A 10 13.93 4.32 -11.48
N ALA A 11 13.67 3.01 -11.53
CA ALA A 11 14.37 2.08 -12.42
C ALA A 11 14.24 2.45 -13.91
N PHE A 12 15.33 2.23 -14.65
CA PHE A 12 15.54 2.43 -16.10
C PHE A 12 15.43 3.89 -16.60
N TYR A 13 14.35 4.58 -16.27
CA TYR A 13 14.00 5.88 -16.85
C TYR A 13 13.65 6.94 -15.80
N GLY A 14 13.92 6.70 -14.52
CA GLY A 14 13.63 7.63 -13.44
C GLY A 14 12.13 7.84 -13.21
N CYS A 15 11.80 8.95 -12.55
CA CYS A 15 10.44 9.27 -12.08
C CYS A 15 9.49 9.84 -13.16
N SER A 16 10.01 10.20 -14.34
CA SER A 16 9.21 10.76 -15.44
C SER A 16 9.44 9.95 -16.70
N ARG A 17 8.37 9.60 -17.42
CA ARG A 17 8.44 8.79 -18.64
C ARG A 17 7.75 9.51 -19.79
N THR A 18 8.45 9.58 -20.91
CA THR A 18 7.91 10.09 -22.18
C THR A 18 7.91 8.96 -23.20
N SER A 19 6.82 8.84 -23.96
CA SER A 19 6.70 7.82 -25.01
C SER A 19 7.71 8.06 -26.13
N SER A 20 8.30 6.99 -26.65
CA SER A 20 9.13 7.01 -27.87
C SER A 20 8.86 5.76 -28.73
N SER A 21 9.42 5.71 -29.93
CA SER A 21 9.30 4.55 -30.83
C SER A 21 9.84 3.22 -30.25
N SER A 22 10.72 3.31 -29.25
CA SER A 22 11.29 2.17 -28.53
C SER A 22 10.85 2.07 -27.07
N ASN A 23 10.06 3.03 -26.57
CA ASN A 23 9.59 3.10 -25.19
C ASN A 23 8.10 3.43 -25.13
N TYR A 24 7.27 2.40 -25.16
CA TYR A 24 5.81 2.53 -25.07
C TYR A 24 5.39 2.75 -23.62
N LEU A 25 4.61 3.81 -23.37
CA LEU A 25 3.98 4.00 -22.07
C LEU A 25 2.85 2.99 -21.90
N ASN A 26 2.77 2.38 -20.71
CA ASN A 26 1.65 1.50 -20.37
C ASN A 26 0.33 2.29 -20.50
N PRO A 27 -0.73 1.70 -21.06
CA PRO A 27 -2.01 2.38 -21.27
C PRO A 27 -2.79 2.63 -19.96
N ILE A 28 -2.23 2.23 -18.82
CA ILE A 28 -2.85 2.35 -17.50
C ILE A 28 -2.16 3.49 -16.76
N GLN A 29 -2.96 4.46 -16.30
CA GLN A 29 -2.53 5.54 -15.42
C GLN A 29 -3.19 5.35 -14.07
N SER A 30 -2.42 5.45 -12.99
CA SER A 30 -2.94 5.48 -11.62
C SER A 30 -2.24 6.59 -10.82
N ALA A 31 -2.71 6.83 -9.61
CA ALA A 31 -2.18 7.85 -8.73
C ALA A 31 -1.57 7.22 -7.47
N ALA A 32 -0.54 7.89 -6.97
CA ALA A 32 0.28 7.45 -5.85
C ALA A 32 0.49 8.64 -4.92
N LEU A 33 -0.48 8.94 -4.05
CA LEU A 33 -0.42 10.10 -3.16
C LEU A 33 0.42 9.77 -1.92
N ARG A 34 1.39 10.63 -1.58
CA ARG A 34 2.30 10.42 -0.45
C ARG A 34 2.47 11.68 0.38
N THR A 35 2.58 11.53 1.70
CA THR A 35 2.83 12.65 2.62
C THR A 35 4.30 12.79 3.02
N ALA A 36 5.23 12.04 2.41
CA ALA A 36 6.62 11.95 2.84
C ALA A 36 7.37 13.30 2.98
N LYS A 37 6.96 14.33 2.23
CA LYS A 37 7.52 15.70 2.32
C LYS A 37 6.71 16.65 3.22
N SER A 38 5.45 16.35 3.52
CA SER A 38 4.52 17.26 4.19
C SER A 38 4.16 16.83 5.61
N PHE A 39 3.93 15.54 5.84
CA PHE A 39 3.44 15.02 7.12
C PHE A 39 3.98 13.62 7.40
N SER A 40 4.49 13.45 8.61
CA SER A 40 4.89 12.18 9.20
C SER A 40 4.56 12.25 10.68
N PHE A 41 3.99 11.17 11.21
CA PHE A 41 3.70 11.05 12.64
C PHE A 41 4.39 9.82 13.18
N LYS A 42 4.77 9.86 14.45
CA LYS A 42 5.22 8.71 15.21
C LYS A 42 4.19 8.49 16.29
N TYR A 43 3.53 7.33 16.22
CA TYR A 43 2.45 6.94 17.11
C TYR A 43 1.17 7.76 16.96
N GLY A 44 0.07 7.18 17.44
CA GLY A 44 -1.26 7.76 17.34
C GLY A 44 -2.20 6.81 16.63
N ARG A 45 -3.37 7.33 16.29
CA ARG A 45 -4.42 6.58 15.62
C ARG A 45 -4.64 7.16 14.23
N VAL A 46 -4.79 6.27 13.27
CA VAL A 46 -5.06 6.58 11.88
C VAL A 46 -6.43 6.03 11.52
N GLU A 47 -7.30 6.88 10.98
CA GLU A 47 -8.63 6.48 10.55
C GLU A 47 -8.86 6.94 9.11
N VAL A 48 -9.39 6.04 8.26
CA VAL A 48 -9.50 6.28 6.82
C VAL A 48 -10.85 5.86 6.31
N ARG A 49 -11.67 6.83 5.97
CA ARG A 49 -12.94 6.57 5.31
C ARG A 49 -12.74 6.62 3.79
N ALA A 50 -12.66 5.44 3.18
CA ALA A 50 -12.47 5.29 1.74
C ALA A 50 -13.56 4.40 1.13
N LYS A 51 -13.90 4.69 -0.13
CA LYS A 51 -14.65 3.78 -1.00
C LYS A 51 -13.66 3.27 -2.05
N LEU A 52 -13.49 1.96 -2.13
CA LEU A 52 -12.50 1.37 -3.02
C LEU A 52 -13.05 1.24 -4.44
N PRO A 53 -12.19 1.39 -5.46
CA PRO A 53 -12.55 1.12 -6.83
C PRO A 53 -12.82 -0.39 -7.03
N ARG A 54 -13.55 -0.72 -8.09
CA ARG A 54 -13.82 -2.11 -8.52
C ARG A 54 -13.50 -2.24 -9.99
N GLY A 55 -13.00 -3.39 -10.38
CA GLY A 55 -12.49 -3.66 -11.72
C GLY A 55 -11.49 -4.80 -11.66
N ASP A 56 -11.37 -5.52 -12.76
CA ASP A 56 -10.38 -6.59 -12.80
C ASP A 56 -8.96 -6.00 -12.79
N TRP A 57 -8.08 -6.64 -12.03
CA TRP A 57 -6.64 -6.35 -11.95
C TRP A 57 -6.25 -5.04 -11.26
N ILE A 58 -7.20 -4.34 -10.62
CA ILE A 58 -6.87 -3.19 -9.77
C ILE A 58 -6.59 -3.62 -8.33
N TRP A 59 -5.65 -2.94 -7.69
CA TRP A 59 -5.20 -3.21 -6.32
C TRP A 59 -5.17 -1.91 -5.51
N PRO A 60 -6.29 -1.50 -4.91
CA PRO A 60 -6.29 -0.41 -3.95
C PRO A 60 -5.53 -0.76 -2.67
N ALA A 61 -4.64 0.14 -2.26
CA ALA A 61 -3.85 0.01 -1.06
C ALA A 61 -3.81 1.32 -0.27
N ILE A 62 -3.92 1.20 1.05
CA ILE A 62 -3.69 2.25 2.03
C ILE A 62 -2.68 1.68 3.02
N TRP A 63 -1.49 2.24 2.99
CA TRP A 63 -0.34 1.72 3.72
C TRP A 63 0.51 2.86 4.24
N LEU A 64 1.52 2.49 5.01
CA LEU A 64 2.28 3.28 5.94
C LEU A 64 3.75 2.84 5.85
N LEU A 65 4.63 3.72 5.37
CA LEU A 65 6.08 3.48 5.29
C LEU A 65 6.87 4.49 6.13
N PRO A 66 8.07 4.15 6.61
CA PRO A 66 8.86 5.05 7.41
C PRO A 66 9.32 6.27 6.64
N ARG A 67 9.35 7.42 7.33
CA ARG A 67 9.87 8.64 6.74
C ARG A 67 11.32 8.44 6.32
N TRP A 68 12.12 7.79 7.17
CA TRP A 68 13.53 7.52 6.92
C TRP A 68 13.81 6.03 7.12
N ALA A 69 14.66 5.47 6.28
CA ALA A 69 15.10 4.07 6.35
C ALA A 69 16.17 3.86 7.45
N GLU A 70 15.83 4.16 8.71
CA GLU A 70 16.76 4.17 9.86
C GLU A 70 17.46 2.82 10.06
N TYR A 71 16.75 1.72 9.80
CA TYR A 71 17.24 0.36 10.00
C TYR A 71 17.72 -0.28 8.69
N GLY A 72 17.77 0.47 7.59
CA GLY A 72 18.10 -0.04 6.26
C GLY A 72 16.88 -0.19 5.36
N GLN A 73 17.12 -0.76 4.17
CA GLN A 73 16.09 -0.93 3.14
C GLN A 73 14.95 -1.84 3.61
N TRP A 74 13.82 -1.76 2.92
CA TRP A 74 12.68 -2.65 3.18
C TRP A 74 13.11 -4.13 3.24
N PRO A 75 12.60 -4.94 4.20
CA PRO A 75 11.58 -4.62 5.22
C PRO A 75 12.18 -4.14 6.54
N MET A 76 13.48 -3.87 6.61
CA MET A 76 14.19 -3.62 7.88
C MET A 76 13.64 -2.40 8.63
N SER A 77 13.29 -1.35 7.90
CA SER A 77 12.69 -0.14 8.48
C SER A 77 11.17 -0.24 8.68
N GLY A 78 10.56 -1.34 8.23
CA GLY A 78 9.15 -1.67 8.39
C GLY A 78 8.22 -1.11 7.32
N GLU A 79 7.06 -1.72 7.20
CA GLU A 79 5.91 -1.27 6.41
C GLU A 79 4.62 -1.77 7.06
N ILE A 80 3.61 -0.91 7.11
CA ILE A 80 2.29 -1.22 7.66
C ILE A 80 1.25 -1.05 6.56
N ASP A 81 0.63 -2.14 6.15
CA ASP A 81 -0.53 -2.12 5.28
C ASP A 81 -1.79 -2.04 6.14
N ILE A 82 -2.41 -0.87 6.16
CA ILE A 82 -3.68 -0.68 6.86
C ILE A 82 -4.78 -1.44 6.12
N MET A 83 -4.78 -1.35 4.79
CA MET A 83 -5.78 -2.00 3.96
C MET A 83 -5.21 -2.25 2.57
N GLU A 84 -5.23 -3.51 2.16
CA GLU A 84 -5.06 -3.94 0.77
C GLU A 84 -6.30 -4.72 0.31
N SER A 85 -6.74 -4.52 -0.92
CA SER A 85 -7.86 -5.26 -1.49
C SER A 85 -7.66 -5.43 -2.99
N ARG A 86 -8.44 -6.32 -3.60
CA ARG A 86 -8.49 -6.49 -5.06
C ARG A 86 -9.83 -6.01 -5.57
N GLY A 87 -9.84 -5.29 -6.69
CA GLY A 87 -11.10 -4.81 -7.27
C GLY A 87 -11.91 -5.87 -8.01
N ASN A 88 -11.38 -7.09 -8.16
CA ASN A 88 -12.03 -8.20 -8.86
C ASN A 88 -13.42 -8.54 -8.26
N ALA A 89 -14.24 -9.23 -9.04
CA ALA A 89 -15.53 -9.69 -8.54
C ALA A 89 -15.38 -10.67 -7.36
N PRO A 90 -16.35 -10.69 -6.42
CA PRO A 90 -16.40 -11.72 -5.38
C PRO A 90 -16.33 -13.13 -5.97
N GLY A 91 -15.58 -14.02 -5.30
CA GLY A 91 -15.31 -15.38 -5.79
C GLY A 91 -14.11 -15.51 -6.72
N TYR A 92 -13.36 -14.43 -6.98
CA TYR A 92 -12.07 -14.51 -7.64
C TYR A 92 -11.07 -15.34 -6.81
N ALA A 93 -10.27 -16.19 -7.46
CA ALA A 93 -9.43 -17.20 -6.82
C ALA A 93 -8.40 -16.64 -5.83
N TYR A 94 -7.99 -15.38 -6.00
CA TYR A 94 -7.00 -14.71 -5.16
C TYR A 94 -7.60 -13.56 -4.34
N HIS A 95 -8.85 -13.72 -3.92
CA HIS A 95 -9.66 -12.72 -3.25
C HIS A 95 -10.18 -11.62 -4.18
N GLY A 96 -11.45 -11.23 -3.99
CA GLY A 96 -12.10 -10.16 -4.74
C GLY A 96 -12.32 -8.91 -3.90
N SER A 97 -13.20 -8.05 -4.41
CA SER A 97 -13.63 -6.79 -3.78
C SER A 97 -14.51 -6.98 -2.54
N ASP A 98 -14.72 -8.24 -2.14
CA ASP A 98 -15.31 -8.67 -0.87
C ASP A 98 -14.25 -9.00 0.20
N TYR A 99 -12.96 -8.89 -0.09
CA TYR A 99 -11.88 -9.11 0.88
C TYR A 99 -11.02 -7.87 1.05
N PHE A 100 -10.46 -7.71 2.23
CA PHE A 100 -9.31 -6.85 2.42
C PHE A 100 -8.33 -7.49 3.42
N GLY A 101 -7.06 -7.14 3.31
CA GLY A 101 -5.99 -7.55 4.20
C GLY A 101 -5.35 -6.36 4.92
N SER A 102 -4.78 -6.62 6.09
CA SER A 102 -3.85 -5.74 6.78
C SER A 102 -2.61 -6.54 7.17
N THR A 103 -1.44 -5.96 6.94
CA THR A 103 -0.15 -6.65 7.09
C THR A 103 0.84 -5.73 7.78
N LEU A 104 1.69 -6.29 8.63
CA LEU A 104 2.92 -5.63 9.08
C LEU A 104 4.11 -6.40 8.48
N HIS A 105 4.91 -5.73 7.66
CA HIS A 105 6.16 -6.24 7.12
C HIS A 105 7.33 -5.82 8.01
N TRP A 106 8.21 -6.78 8.31
CA TRP A 106 9.35 -6.58 9.21
C TRP A 106 10.42 -7.64 8.96
N GLY A 107 11.57 -7.52 9.62
CA GLY A 107 12.63 -8.51 9.55
C GLY A 107 13.90 -7.98 8.91
N PRO A 108 14.97 -8.80 8.88
CA PRO A 108 16.31 -8.31 8.58
C PRO A 108 16.58 -8.09 7.08
N TYR A 109 15.81 -8.69 6.16
CA TYR A 109 15.91 -8.50 4.70
C TYR A 109 14.75 -9.21 3.96
N TYR A 110 14.54 -8.93 2.66
CA TYR A 110 13.35 -9.37 1.86
C TYR A 110 12.98 -10.87 1.97
N PRO A 111 13.90 -11.83 1.74
CA PRO A 111 13.62 -13.27 1.92
C PRO A 111 13.26 -13.71 3.34
N GLN A 112 13.53 -12.88 4.35
CA GLN A 112 13.22 -13.13 5.75
C GLN A 112 12.10 -12.24 6.28
N ASP A 113 11.30 -11.66 5.40
CA ASP A 113 10.06 -10.98 5.76
C ASP A 113 9.00 -12.00 6.20
N PRO A 114 8.67 -12.11 7.50
CA PRO A 114 7.74 -13.10 8.00
C PRO A 114 6.32 -12.51 8.09
N PHE A 115 5.92 -11.69 7.12
CA PHE A 115 4.64 -10.97 7.07
C PHE A 115 3.42 -11.87 7.29
N GLN A 116 3.51 -13.16 6.93
CA GLN A 116 2.45 -14.14 7.16
C GLN A 116 2.08 -14.30 8.63
N LYS A 117 3.03 -14.04 9.55
CA LYS A 117 2.79 -14.08 11.01
C LYS A 117 2.03 -12.87 11.52
N THR A 118 1.98 -11.81 10.73
CA THR A 118 1.48 -10.48 11.08
C THR A 118 0.47 -9.97 10.05
N ARG A 119 -0.12 -10.89 9.28
CA ARG A 119 -1.18 -10.62 8.31
C ARG A 119 -2.51 -11.06 8.89
N VAL A 120 -3.53 -10.23 8.66
CA VAL A 120 -4.94 -10.59 8.84
C VAL A 120 -5.69 -10.28 7.55
N GLU A 121 -6.57 -11.19 7.16
CA GLU A 121 -7.47 -11.01 6.03
C GLU A 121 -8.91 -11.16 6.53
N TYR A 122 -9.81 -10.35 5.99
CA TYR A 122 -11.21 -10.39 6.37
C TYR A 122 -12.08 -10.33 5.13
N GLN A 123 -13.02 -11.27 5.07
CA GLN A 123 -14.06 -11.30 4.06
C GLN A 123 -15.31 -10.59 4.58
N LEU A 124 -15.82 -9.68 3.76
CA LEU A 124 -17.10 -9.03 4.01
C LEU A 124 -18.25 -10.04 3.95
N PRO A 125 -19.28 -9.86 4.79
CA PRO A 125 -20.53 -10.60 4.65
C PRO A 125 -21.16 -10.40 3.26
N PRO A 126 -21.90 -11.38 2.74
CA PRO A 126 -22.55 -11.28 1.44
C PRO A 126 -23.37 -9.99 1.29
N GLY A 127 -23.25 -9.34 0.13
CA GLY A 127 -23.97 -8.10 -0.19
C GLY A 127 -23.43 -6.83 0.48
N LYS A 128 -22.42 -6.93 1.35
CA LYS A 128 -21.71 -5.76 1.87
C LYS A 128 -20.64 -5.30 0.86
N LYS A 129 -20.34 -4.01 0.90
CA LYS A 129 -19.35 -3.36 0.04
C LYS A 129 -18.28 -2.75 0.91
N ILE A 130 -17.02 -2.81 0.45
CA ILE A 130 -15.93 -2.04 1.07
C ILE A 130 -16.20 -0.56 0.83
N SER A 131 -16.90 0.06 1.78
CA SER A 131 -17.34 1.45 1.69
C SER A 131 -17.05 2.24 2.97
N PHE A 132 -16.58 1.57 4.01
CA PHE A 132 -16.33 2.14 5.32
C PHE A 132 -15.30 1.26 6.00
N PHE A 133 -14.11 1.81 6.24
CA PHE A 133 -13.09 1.10 7.02
C PHE A 133 -12.66 1.94 8.21
N PHE A 134 -12.74 1.33 9.38
CA PHE A 134 -12.15 1.86 10.60
C PHE A 134 -11.02 0.89 10.95
N PHE A 135 -9.79 1.36 10.91
CA PHE A 135 -8.68 0.62 11.47
C PHE A 135 -8.17 1.33 12.73
N PHE A 136 -7.88 0.55 13.75
CA PHE A 136 -7.22 0.99 14.97
C PHE A 136 -5.86 0.30 14.97
N PHE A 137 -4.78 1.08 14.95
CA PHE A 137 -3.44 0.55 15.19
C PHE A 137 -2.73 1.40 16.24
N PHE A 138 -2.02 0.72 17.15
CA PHE A 138 -1.14 1.33 18.14
C PHE A 138 0.32 0.87 17.89
N PHE A 139 1.17 1.85 17.59
CA PHE A 139 2.63 1.96 17.86
C PHE A 139 3.74 1.29 17.00
N PHE A 140 4.92 1.92 17.17
CA PHE A 140 6.29 1.69 16.65
C PHE A 140 6.64 2.10 15.22
N PHE A 141 7.20 3.32 15.12
CA PHE A 141 7.87 4.00 14.00
C PHE A 141 7.03 5.02 13.22
N PHE A 142 7.74 5.95 12.55
CA PHE A 142 7.13 7.01 11.76
C PHE A 142 6.46 6.40 10.54
N PHE A 143 5.27 6.83 10.09
CA PHE A 143 4.69 6.27 8.86
C PHE A 143 3.86 7.26 7.99
N PHE A 144 3.61 6.98 6.69
CA PHE A 144 2.86 7.85 5.75
C PHE A 144 1.84 7.15 4.82
N PHE A 145 0.78 7.87 4.43
CA PHE A 145 -0.40 7.39 3.68
C PHE A 145 -0.22 7.13 2.18
N PHE A 146 -1.05 6.22 1.64
CA PHE A 146 -1.23 5.99 0.19
C PHE A 146 -2.68 5.75 -0.24
N PHE A 147 -2.98 6.03 -1.51
CA PHE A 147 -4.29 5.77 -2.14
C PHE A 147 -4.08 5.34 -3.60
N PHE A 148 -4.74 4.28 -4.05
CA PHE A 148 -4.83 3.89 -5.47
C PHE A 148 -6.26 4.14 -5.95
N PHE A 149 -6.39 4.68 -7.17
CA PHE A 149 -7.64 4.70 -7.95
C PHE A 149 -7.48 3.76 -9.13
#